data_AF-A0A0A1W4E8-F1
#
_entry.id   AF-A0A0A1W4E8-F1
#
_cell.length_a   1.000
_cell.length_b   1.000
_cell.length_c   1.000
_cell.angle_alpha   90.00
_cell.angle_beta   90.00
_cell.angle_gamma   90.00
#
_symmetry.space_group_name_H-M   'P 1'
#
loop_
_entity.id
_entity.type
_entity.pdbx_description
1 polymer ?
#
loop_
_entity_poly.entity_id
_entity_poly.type
_entity_poly.pdbx_seq_one_letter_code
_entity_poly.pdbx_strand_id
1 'polypeptide(L)'
;MATVSYIPTFKLVSLLQAADPQKSLNVRVMNSTTLSLENDTFKQIATIDFATEEVTNVEGRVPLAIVETPKASRKRGEYELVAFGREVKAYSLKDLLAEGLKALEEHKPGTLESLSKVKPGTKRIVARNPADLFDSEGLSEKYSAKLSEIWWYGTNNSAQETEAWLKRACDCAGVEWNSSDFAMNS
;
A
#
# COMPACT_ATOMS: atom_id res chain seq x y z
N MET A 1 9.41 19.39 -38.60
CA MET A 1 9.92 18.30 -37.74
C MET A 1 8.80 17.92 -36.79
N ALA A 2 8.43 16.64 -36.68
CA ALA A 2 7.39 16.22 -35.74
C ALA A 2 7.98 16.17 -34.33
N THR A 3 7.41 16.93 -33.40
CA THR A 3 7.81 16.91 -31.99
C THR A 3 7.08 15.76 -31.31
N VAL A 4 7.84 14.81 -30.76
CA VAL A 4 7.28 13.68 -30.00
C VAL A 4 7.46 13.98 -28.52
N SER A 5 6.38 13.94 -27.76
CA SER A 5 6.40 14.09 -26.30
C SER A 5 6.24 12.73 -25.65
N TYR A 6 6.98 12.52 -24.55
CA TYR A 6 6.95 11.27 -23.80
C TYR A 6 6.62 11.56 -22.34
N ILE A 7 5.66 10.82 -21.79
CA ILE A 7 5.33 10.82 -20.38
C ILE A 7 5.26 9.36 -19.89
N PRO A 8 5.83 9.02 -18.72
CA PRO A 8 5.68 7.68 -18.16
C PRO A 8 4.21 7.34 -17.93
N THR A 9 3.80 6.11 -18.28
CA THR A 9 2.40 5.67 -18.18
C THR A 9 1.81 5.83 -16.78
N PHE A 10 2.58 5.53 -15.73
CA PHE A 10 2.11 5.70 -14.35
C PHE A 10 1.78 7.16 -14.04
N LYS A 11 2.56 8.11 -14.59
CA LYS A 11 2.39 9.54 -14.33
C LYS A 11 1.20 10.10 -15.09
N LEU A 12 0.98 9.65 -16.32
CA LEU A 12 -0.24 9.95 -17.08
C LEU A 12 -1.48 9.49 -16.30
N VAL A 13 -1.46 8.27 -15.75
CA VAL A 13 -2.56 7.75 -14.92
C VAL A 13 -2.77 8.62 -13.67
N SER A 14 -1.70 9.02 -12.98
CA SER A 14 -1.81 9.91 -11.81
C SER A 14 -2.42 11.27 -12.17
N LEU A 15 -1.99 11.88 -13.28
CA LEU A 15 -2.52 13.17 -13.75
C LEU A 15 -4.00 13.07 -14.10
N LEU A 16 -4.41 12.00 -14.77
CA LEU A 16 -5.82 11.73 -15.08
C LEU A 16 -6.66 11.52 -13.81
N GLN A 17 -6.15 10.77 -12.83
CA GLN A 17 -6.84 10.55 -11.54
C GLN A 17 -6.97 11.84 -10.72
N ALA A 18 -5.95 12.69 -10.72
CA ALA A 18 -6.00 13.97 -10.03
C ALA A 18 -6.99 14.93 -10.69
N ALA A 19 -7.08 14.88 -12.02
CA ALA A 19 -7.95 15.75 -12.80
C ALA A 19 -9.42 15.30 -12.84
N ASP A 20 -9.67 13.98 -12.76
CA ASP A 20 -11.01 13.39 -12.75
C ASP A 20 -11.12 12.23 -11.75
N PRO A 21 -11.27 12.53 -10.44
CA PRO A 21 -11.43 11.50 -9.42
C PRO A 21 -12.69 10.64 -9.60
N GLN A 22 -13.73 11.19 -10.25
CA GLN A 22 -15.03 10.55 -10.44
C GLN A 22 -15.09 9.71 -11.72
N LYS A 23 -14.09 9.80 -12.60
CA LYS A 23 -14.00 9.07 -13.87
C LYS A 23 -15.19 9.36 -14.79
N SER A 24 -15.62 10.61 -14.83
CA SER A 24 -16.77 11.09 -15.61
C SER A 24 -16.39 11.99 -16.79
N LEU A 25 -15.11 12.31 -16.97
CA LEU A 25 -14.63 13.18 -18.04
C LEU A 25 -14.10 12.38 -19.24
N ASN A 26 -14.33 12.91 -20.42
CA ASN A 26 -13.80 12.44 -21.69
C ASN A 26 -12.42 13.07 -21.96
N VAL A 27 -11.49 12.30 -22.53
CA VAL A 27 -10.16 12.79 -22.89
C VAL A 27 -10.12 13.14 -24.38
N ARG A 28 -9.71 14.37 -24.70
CA ARG A 28 -9.44 14.82 -26.06
C ARG A 28 -7.97 15.18 -26.22
N VAL A 29 -7.33 14.63 -27.25
CA VAL A 29 -5.95 14.97 -27.60
C VAL A 29 -5.96 16.29 -28.37
N MET A 30 -5.36 17.34 -27.79
CA MET A 30 -5.33 18.67 -28.41
C MET A 30 -4.12 18.84 -29.31
N ASN A 31 -2.95 18.39 -28.84
CA ASN A 31 -1.69 18.40 -29.58
C ASN A 31 -0.75 17.34 -28.98
N SER A 32 0.53 17.34 -29.38
CA SER A 32 1.54 16.39 -28.90
C SER A 32 1.83 16.48 -27.40
N THR A 33 1.64 17.64 -26.78
CA THR A 33 1.97 17.92 -25.38
C THR A 33 0.76 18.10 -24.48
N THR A 34 -0.46 18.14 -25.01
CA THR A 34 -1.62 18.64 -24.27
C THR A 34 -2.85 17.77 -24.47
N LEU A 35 -3.48 17.38 -23.37
CA LEU A 35 -4.80 16.76 -23.33
C LEU A 35 -5.83 17.73 -22.73
N SER A 36 -7.03 17.70 -23.29
CA SER A 36 -8.22 18.35 -22.74
C SER A 36 -9.10 17.30 -22.06
N LEU A 37 -9.64 17.62 -20.89
CA LEU A 37 -10.68 16.85 -20.23
C LEU A 37 -12.01 17.58 -20.37
N GLU A 38 -12.99 16.90 -20.96
CA GLU A 38 -14.28 17.46 -21.33
C GLU A 38 -15.40 16.69 -20.63
N ASN A 39 -16.51 17.35 -20.31
CA ASN A 39 -17.70 16.66 -19.81
C ASN A 39 -18.49 16.01 -20.98
N ASP A 40 -19.63 15.39 -20.67
CA ASP A 40 -20.52 14.77 -21.68
C ASP A 40 -21.13 15.76 -22.69
N THR A 41 -21.02 17.07 -22.43
CA THR A 41 -21.43 18.12 -23.37
C THR A 41 -20.27 18.69 -24.18
N PHE A 42 -19.10 18.02 -24.16
CA PHE A 42 -17.86 18.45 -24.81
C PHE A 42 -17.37 19.83 -24.36
N LYS A 43 -17.78 20.28 -23.18
CA LYS A 43 -17.25 21.50 -22.55
C LYS A 43 -15.96 21.12 -21.82
N GLN A 44 -14.87 21.81 -22.16
CA GLN A 44 -13.59 21.66 -21.50
C GLN A 44 -13.67 22.07 -20.02
N ILE A 45 -13.23 21.17 -19.16
CA ILE A 45 -13.17 21.32 -17.70
C ILE A 45 -11.73 21.51 -17.24
N ALA A 46 -10.81 20.71 -17.77
CA ALA A 46 -9.40 20.78 -17.39
C ALA A 46 -8.47 20.49 -18.57
N THR A 47 -7.19 20.80 -18.39
CA THR A 47 -6.13 20.59 -19.36
C THR A 47 -4.94 19.95 -18.67
N ILE A 48 -4.37 18.91 -19.26
CA ILE A 48 -3.13 18.27 -18.82
C ILE A 48 -2.02 18.66 -19.80
N ASP A 49 -0.96 19.27 -19.30
CA ASP A 49 0.24 19.59 -20.07
C ASP A 49 1.36 18.62 -19.71
N PHE A 50 1.88 17.90 -20.70
CA PHE A 50 2.97 16.93 -20.55
C PHE A 50 4.35 17.56 -20.47
N ALA A 51 4.52 18.79 -20.96
CA ALA A 51 5.78 19.51 -20.89
C ALA A 51 6.04 20.05 -19.48
N THR A 52 4.99 20.56 -18.83
CA THR A 52 5.06 21.04 -17.43
C THR A 52 4.61 20.00 -16.40
N GLU A 53 3.97 18.92 -16.85
CA GLU A 53 3.39 17.86 -16.01
C GLU A 53 2.34 18.40 -15.03
N GLU A 54 1.58 19.42 -15.46
CA GLU A 54 0.58 20.10 -14.65
C GLU A 54 -0.84 19.86 -15.18
N VAL A 55 -1.82 19.91 -14.27
CA VAL A 55 -3.24 19.95 -14.60
C VAL A 55 -3.78 21.34 -14.28
N THR A 56 -4.42 21.97 -15.26
CA THR A 56 -5.02 23.31 -15.14
C THR A 56 -6.52 23.25 -15.36
N ASN A 57 -7.31 23.82 -14.44
CA ASN A 57 -8.76 23.95 -14.60
C ASN A 57 -9.10 25.24 -15.37
N VAL A 58 -10.14 25.19 -16.21
CA VAL A 58 -10.60 26.33 -17.02
C VAL A 58 -11.19 27.45 -16.14
N GLU A 59 -11.78 27.14 -14.98
CA GLU A 59 -12.45 28.12 -14.12
C GLU A 59 -11.53 28.84 -13.13
N GLY A 60 -10.24 28.51 -13.12
CA GLY A 60 -9.24 29.18 -12.29
C GLY A 60 -7.92 28.43 -12.36
N ARG A 61 -6.83 29.15 -12.64
CA ARG A 61 -5.46 28.61 -12.64
C ARG A 61 -5.05 28.21 -11.22
N VAL A 62 -5.59 27.10 -10.73
CA VAL A 62 -5.15 26.45 -9.51
C VAL A 62 -4.48 25.16 -9.96
N PRO A 63 -3.16 24.99 -9.73
CA PRO A 63 -2.50 23.71 -9.94
C PRO A 63 -3.21 22.67 -9.06
N LEU A 64 -3.80 21.63 -9.67
CA LEU A 64 -4.27 20.49 -8.90
C LEU A 64 -3.04 19.79 -8.33
N ALA A 65 -2.94 19.76 -7.00
CA ALA A 65 -1.86 19.08 -6.31
C ALA A 65 -1.77 17.63 -6.83
N ILE A 66 -0.60 17.25 -7.35
CA ILE A 66 -0.34 15.90 -7.80
C ILE A 66 -0.51 15.00 -6.59
N VAL A 67 -1.61 14.24 -6.56
CA VAL A 67 -1.78 13.19 -5.57
C VAL A 67 -0.68 12.18 -5.85
N GLU A 68 0.28 12.05 -4.93
CA GLU A 68 1.28 10.99 -4.98
C GLU A 68 0.54 9.66 -4.93
N THR A 69 0.25 9.10 -6.11
CA THR A 69 -0.27 7.75 -6.21
C THR A 69 0.77 6.81 -5.61
N PRO A 70 0.39 5.92 -4.67
CA PRO A 70 1.32 4.95 -4.12
C PRO A 70 1.95 4.18 -5.27
N LYS A 71 3.29 4.24 -5.36
CA LYS A 71 4.07 3.56 -6.41
C LYS A 71 3.57 2.14 -6.55
N ALA A 72 3.15 1.75 -7.76
CA ALA A 72 2.86 0.37 -8.09
C ALA A 72 4.11 -0.47 -7.74
N SER A 73 4.02 -1.18 -6.61
CA SER A 73 5.05 -2.10 -6.14
C SER A 73 5.33 -3.10 -7.26
N ARG A 74 6.59 -3.20 -7.71
CA ARG A 74 7.02 -4.29 -8.60
C ARG A 74 6.58 -5.61 -7.96
N LYS A 75 5.67 -6.35 -8.59
CA LYS A 75 5.30 -7.71 -8.16
C LYS A 75 6.57 -8.55 -8.06
N ARG A 76 7.06 -8.79 -6.84
CA ARG A 76 8.36 -9.46 -6.56
C ARG A 76 8.20 -10.89 -6.05
N GLY A 77 7.01 -11.45 -6.19
CA GLY A 77 6.63 -12.78 -5.71
C GLY A 77 5.14 -12.74 -5.34
N GLU A 78 4.43 -13.82 -5.63
CA GLU A 78 3.09 -14.06 -5.10
C GLU A 78 3.29 -14.95 -3.86
N TYR A 79 2.75 -14.51 -2.73
CA TYR A 79 2.77 -15.25 -1.47
C TYR A 79 1.34 -15.62 -1.13
N GLU A 80 1.15 -16.83 -0.60
CA GLU A 80 -0.16 -17.32 -0.21
C GLU A 80 -0.18 -17.62 1.28
N LEU A 81 -1.28 -17.25 1.93
CA LEU A 81 -1.55 -17.56 3.32
C LEU A 81 -2.93 -18.19 3.41
N VAL A 82 -3.00 -19.37 4.01
CA VAL A 82 -4.26 -19.95 4.47
C VAL A 82 -4.46 -19.49 5.90
N ALA A 83 -5.56 -18.80 6.18
CA ALA A 83 -5.94 -18.35 7.52
C ALA A 83 -7.43 -18.61 7.77
N PHE A 84 -7.73 -19.56 8.64
CA PHE A 84 -9.06 -19.96 9.09
C PHE A 84 -10.03 -20.24 7.93
N GLY A 85 -9.58 -21.05 6.96
CA GLY A 85 -10.35 -21.41 5.77
C GLY A 85 -10.43 -20.32 4.69
N ARG A 86 -9.70 -19.21 4.86
CA ARG A 86 -9.54 -18.17 3.83
C ARG A 86 -8.17 -18.28 3.19
N GLU A 87 -8.13 -18.22 1.86
CA GLU A 87 -6.89 -18.03 1.11
C GLU A 87 -6.65 -16.52 0.89
N VAL A 88 -5.49 -16.05 1.32
CA VAL A 88 -5.03 -14.67 1.17
C VAL A 88 -3.83 -14.66 0.24
N LYS A 89 -3.97 -13.96 -0.88
CA LYS A 89 -2.87 -13.72 -1.83
C LYS A 89 -2.26 -12.35 -1.56
N ALA A 90 -0.95 -12.31 -1.35
CA ALA A 90 -0.18 -11.09 -1.12
C ALA A 90 0.96 -10.97 -2.13
N TYR A 91 1.29 -9.73 -2.52
CA TYR A 91 2.37 -9.44 -3.47
C TYR A 91 3.64 -8.91 -2.80
N SER A 92 3.63 -8.86 -1.46
CA SER A 92 4.77 -8.51 -0.63
C SER A 92 4.68 -9.23 0.71
N LEU A 93 5.84 -9.52 1.32
CA LEU A 93 5.92 -10.10 2.66
C LEU A 93 5.31 -9.18 3.73
N LYS A 94 5.37 -7.86 3.49
CA LYS A 94 4.75 -6.85 4.34
C LYS A 94 3.24 -7.05 4.40
N ASP A 95 2.61 -7.19 3.23
CA ASP A 95 1.15 -7.37 3.13
C ASP A 95 0.74 -8.73 3.68
N LEU A 96 1.50 -9.79 3.37
CA LEU A 96 1.27 -11.13 3.91
C LEU A 96 1.28 -11.13 5.45
N LEU A 97 2.29 -10.51 6.05
CA LEU A 97 2.42 -10.39 7.50
C LEU A 97 1.24 -9.61 8.09
N ALA A 98 0.86 -8.49 7.46
CA ALA A 98 -0.24 -7.67 7.94
C ALA A 98 -1.57 -8.45 7.94
N GLU A 99 -1.88 -9.14 6.84
CA GLU A 99 -3.11 -9.92 6.74
C GLU A 99 -3.11 -11.11 7.70
N GLY A 100 -1.97 -11.80 7.87
CA GLY A 100 -1.86 -12.88 8.86
C GLY A 100 -2.05 -12.41 10.29
N LEU A 101 -1.45 -11.28 10.67
CA LEU A 101 -1.62 -10.70 12.01
C LEU A 101 -3.07 -10.26 12.27
N LYS A 102 -3.74 -9.68 11.27
CA LYS A 102 -5.17 -9.32 11.37
C LYS A 102 -6.05 -10.55 11.51
N ALA A 103 -5.83 -11.57 10.69
CA ALA A 103 -6.62 -12.80 10.74
C ALA A 103 -6.50 -13.50 12.11
N LEU A 104 -5.31 -13.51 12.71
CA LEU A 104 -5.09 -14.05 14.05
C LEU A 104 -5.79 -13.23 15.15
N GLU A 105 -5.75 -11.90 15.05
CA GLU A 105 -6.49 -11.03 15.98
C GLU A 105 -8.01 -11.16 15.84
N GLU A 106 -8.52 -11.30 14.62
CA GLU A 106 -9.93 -11.57 14.34
C GLU A 106 -10.39 -12.91 14.93
N HIS A 107 -9.56 -13.95 14.79
CA HIS A 107 -9.86 -15.27 15.35
C HIS A 107 -9.80 -15.29 16.88
N LYS A 108 -8.78 -14.63 17.46
CA LYS A 108 -8.62 -14.51 18.91
C LYS A 108 -8.18 -13.09 19.29
N PRO A 109 -9.13 -12.23 19.68
CA PRO A 109 -8.82 -10.89 20.15
C PRO A 109 -7.86 -10.90 21.35
N GLY A 110 -6.87 -10.00 21.34
CA GLY A 110 -5.79 -9.97 22.33
C GLY A 110 -4.55 -10.77 21.92
N THR A 111 -4.52 -11.34 20.72
CA THR A 111 -3.32 -11.96 20.14
C THR A 111 -2.25 -10.90 19.92
N LEU A 112 -2.58 -9.74 19.35
CA LEU A 112 -1.61 -8.64 19.15
C LEU A 112 -1.09 -8.08 20.47
N GLU A 113 -1.94 -8.01 21.50
CA GLU A 113 -1.54 -7.58 22.83
C GLU A 113 -0.51 -8.54 23.44
N SER A 114 -0.75 -9.85 23.33
CA SER A 114 0.19 -10.88 23.76
C SER A 114 1.50 -10.82 22.96
N LEU A 115 1.39 -10.69 21.64
CA LEU A 115 2.53 -10.64 20.73
C LEU A 115 3.39 -9.38 20.94
N SER A 116 2.78 -8.25 21.30
CA SER A 116 3.49 -6.99 21.58
C SER A 116 4.49 -7.09 22.74
N LYS A 117 4.29 -8.07 23.64
CA LYS A 117 5.18 -8.34 24.77
C LYS A 117 6.40 -9.17 24.35
N VAL A 118 6.38 -9.76 23.16
CA VAL A 118 7.47 -10.61 22.64
C VAL A 118 8.49 -9.75 21.90
N LYS A 119 9.73 -9.73 22.41
CA LYS A 119 10.86 -8.99 21.84
C LYS A 119 12.09 -9.89 21.71
N PRO A 120 12.22 -10.68 20.62
CA PRO A 120 13.42 -11.44 20.34
C PRO A 120 14.49 -10.49 19.82
N GLY A 121 15.49 -10.18 20.66
CA GLY A 121 16.60 -9.30 20.30
C GLY A 121 16.19 -7.83 20.29
N THR A 122 16.28 -7.17 19.13
CA THR A 122 16.26 -5.70 19.00
C THR A 122 14.95 -5.12 18.46
N LYS A 123 13.97 -5.95 18.07
CA LYS A 123 12.68 -5.48 17.54
C LYS A 123 11.49 -6.24 18.08
N ARG A 124 10.37 -5.52 18.20
CA ARG A 124 9.02 -6.07 18.35
C ARG A 124 8.35 -6.07 16.99
N ILE A 125 7.47 -7.04 16.76
CA ILE A 125 6.72 -7.05 15.50
C ILE A 125 5.51 -6.15 15.54
N VAL A 126 4.87 -5.98 16.69
CA VAL A 126 3.70 -5.13 16.88
C VAL A 126 3.81 -4.29 18.14
N ALA A 127 3.28 -3.06 18.09
CA ALA A 127 3.22 -2.14 19.21
C ALA A 127 2.10 -1.11 19.02
N ARG A 128 1.70 -0.44 20.10
CA ARG A 128 0.70 0.65 20.04
C ARG A 128 1.31 1.97 19.55
N ASN A 129 2.60 2.17 19.83
CA ASN A 129 3.37 3.30 19.33
C ASN A 129 4.45 2.76 18.37
N PRO A 130 4.61 3.31 17.15
CA PRO A 130 5.62 2.87 16.21
C PRO A 130 7.05 3.00 16.76
N ALA A 131 7.31 3.94 17.69
CA ALA A 131 8.61 4.09 18.34
C ALA A 131 9.03 2.85 19.16
N ASP A 132 8.08 2.04 19.63
CA ASP A 132 8.37 0.87 20.47
C ASP A 132 8.73 -0.39 19.66
N LEU A 133 8.63 -0.32 18.33
CA LEU A 133 8.92 -1.44 17.42
C LEU A 133 10.40 -1.76 17.33
N PHE A 134 11.27 -0.75 17.40
CA PHE A 134 12.71 -0.89 17.19
C PHE A 134 13.49 -0.13 18.26
N ASP A 135 14.64 -0.67 18.67
CA ASP A 135 15.49 0.00 19.66
C ASP A 135 16.27 1.19 19.10
N SER A 136 16.51 1.23 17.78
CA SER A 136 17.24 2.32 17.14
C SER A 136 16.30 3.44 16.69
N GLU A 137 16.67 4.66 17.08
CA GLU A 137 15.99 5.88 16.65
C GLU A 137 15.96 5.99 15.11
N GLY A 138 14.82 6.41 14.56
CA GLY A 138 14.61 6.60 13.12
C GLY A 138 14.25 5.33 12.32
N LEU A 139 14.45 4.11 12.85
CA LEU A 139 13.99 2.89 12.16
C LEU A 139 12.47 2.78 12.12
N SER A 140 11.79 3.26 13.17
CA SER A 140 10.32 3.29 13.25
C SER A 140 9.71 4.15 12.14
N GLU A 141 10.31 5.29 11.80
CA GLU A 141 9.79 6.18 10.73
C GLU A 141 9.84 5.50 9.36
N LYS A 142 10.89 4.72 9.09
CA LYS A 142 11.10 4.09 7.79
C LYS A 142 10.43 2.72 7.66
N TYR A 143 10.37 1.96 8.76
CA TYR A 143 10.03 0.55 8.73
C TYR A 143 8.83 0.19 9.62
N SER A 144 8.05 1.16 10.08
CA SER A 144 6.73 0.89 10.64
C SER A 144 5.63 1.06 9.60
N ALA A 145 4.53 0.33 9.79
CA ALA A 145 3.29 0.60 9.09
C ALA A 145 2.12 0.40 10.05
N LYS A 146 1.02 1.10 9.78
CA LYS A 146 -0.20 0.97 10.56
C LYS A 146 -0.89 -0.36 10.21
N LEU A 147 -1.22 -1.15 11.23
CA LEU A 147 -1.93 -2.42 11.09
C LEU A 147 -3.44 -2.24 11.28
N SER A 148 -3.82 -1.46 12.30
CA SER A 148 -5.20 -1.05 12.60
C SER A 148 -5.20 0.31 13.32
N GLU A 149 -6.33 0.78 13.83
CA GLU A 149 -6.43 2.11 14.47
C GLU A 149 -5.38 2.33 15.57
N ILE A 150 -5.15 1.32 16.40
CA ILE A 150 -4.28 1.39 17.59
C ILE A 150 -3.00 0.56 17.47
N TRP A 151 -2.84 -0.23 16.40
CA TRP A 151 -1.70 -1.14 16.25
C TRP A 151 -0.83 -0.75 15.06
N TRP A 152 0.48 -0.81 15.30
CA TRP A 152 1.55 -0.66 14.30
C TRP A 152 2.34 -1.95 14.22
N TYR A 153 2.96 -2.21 13.06
CA TYR A 153 3.83 -3.36 12.88
C TYR A 153 5.13 -3.01 12.13
N GLY A 154 6.17 -3.80 12.40
CA GLY A 154 7.46 -3.70 11.73
C GLY A 154 7.43 -4.35 10.34
N THR A 155 7.95 -3.64 9.34
CA THR A 155 7.89 -4.04 7.92
C THR A 155 9.24 -4.49 7.35
N ASN A 156 10.34 -4.24 8.07
CA ASN A 156 11.69 -4.68 7.68
C ASN A 156 11.93 -6.12 8.12
N ASN A 157 11.34 -7.07 7.39
CA ASN A 157 11.48 -8.50 7.64
C ASN A 157 11.86 -9.22 6.34
N SER A 158 12.81 -10.14 6.46
CA SER A 158 13.03 -11.20 5.47
C SER A 158 11.89 -12.23 5.49
N ALA A 159 11.82 -13.12 4.49
CA ALA A 159 10.80 -14.18 4.44
C ALA A 159 10.83 -15.06 5.69
N GLN A 160 12.04 -15.48 6.12
CA GLN A 160 12.24 -16.29 7.33
C GLN A 160 11.81 -15.56 8.60
N GLU A 161 12.07 -14.25 8.70
CA GLU A 161 11.60 -13.46 9.83
C GLU A 161 10.09 -13.30 9.83
N THR A 162 9.47 -13.08 8.67
CA THR A 162 8.01 -13.03 8.53
C THR A 162 7.37 -14.34 8.99
N GLU A 163 7.90 -15.48 8.54
CA GLU A 163 7.45 -16.81 8.97
C GLU A 163 7.60 -16.98 10.49
N ALA A 164 8.78 -16.64 11.03
CA ALA A 164 9.04 -16.77 12.46
C ALA A 164 8.15 -15.84 13.32
N TRP A 165 7.70 -14.71 12.78
CA TRP A 165 6.77 -13.82 13.47
C TRP A 165 5.33 -14.33 13.41
N LEU A 166 4.88 -14.81 12.25
CA LEU A 166 3.56 -15.42 12.11
C LEU A 166 3.44 -16.67 12.97
N LYS A 167 4.48 -17.51 13.03
CA LYS A 167 4.53 -18.65 13.94
C LYS A 167 4.37 -18.25 15.41
N ARG A 168 5.10 -17.23 15.88
CA ARG A 168 4.93 -16.70 17.25
C ARG A 168 3.53 -16.13 17.48
N ALA A 169 2.95 -15.50 16.47
CA ALA A 169 1.58 -15.00 16.54
C ALA A 169 0.57 -16.14 16.64
N CYS A 170 0.77 -17.25 15.93
CA CYS A 170 0.01 -18.49 16.09
C CYS A 170 0.16 -19.07 17.51
N ASP A 171 1.37 -19.10 18.06
CA ASP A 171 1.60 -19.52 19.46
C ASP A 171 0.80 -18.64 20.46
N CYS A 172 0.78 -17.32 20.25
CA CYS A 172 -0.04 -16.40 21.06
C CYS A 172 -1.54 -16.64 20.87
N ALA A 173 -1.95 -16.95 19.65
CA ALA A 173 -3.33 -17.26 19.31
C ALA A 173 -3.76 -18.64 19.84
N GLY A 174 -2.81 -19.53 20.16
CA GLY A 174 -3.11 -20.94 20.46
C GLY A 174 -3.53 -21.72 19.22
N VAL A 175 -2.99 -21.34 18.06
CA VAL A 175 -3.25 -21.95 16.75
C VAL A 175 -2.00 -22.70 16.33
N GLU A 176 -2.18 -23.90 15.76
CA GLU A 176 -1.05 -24.69 15.27
C GLU A 176 -0.52 -24.14 13.94
N TRP A 177 0.79 -23.92 13.87
CA TRP A 177 1.49 -23.47 12.67
C TRP A 177 1.55 -24.56 11.59
N ASN A 178 1.35 -24.18 10.32
CA ASN A 178 1.29 -25.11 9.18
C ASN A 178 0.21 -26.18 9.32
N SER A 179 -0.93 -25.79 9.91
CA SER A 179 -2.15 -26.60 9.97
C SER A 179 -3.12 -26.21 8.85
N SER A 180 -4.26 -26.90 8.77
CA SER A 180 -5.37 -26.47 7.90
C SER A 180 -5.92 -25.09 8.24
N ASP A 181 -5.72 -24.66 9.49
CA ASP A 181 -6.26 -23.40 10.00
C ASP A 181 -5.30 -22.24 9.80
N PHE A 182 -3.98 -22.49 9.76
CA PHE A 182 -3.01 -21.44 9.48
C PHE A 182 -1.73 -21.99 8.85
N ALA A 183 -1.46 -21.60 7.60
CA ALA A 183 -0.25 -22.01 6.87
C ALA A 183 0.20 -20.93 5.89
N MET A 184 1.52 -20.71 5.81
CA MET A 184 2.15 -19.84 4.82
C MET A 184 2.76 -20.69 3.70
N ASN A 185 2.38 -20.40 2.47
CA ASN A 185 2.92 -21.02 1.26
C ASN A 185 3.77 -19.98 0.52
N SER A 186 5.05 -20.29 0.32
CA SER A 186 6.05 -19.44 -0.34
C SER A 186 6.57 -20.07 -1.62
#